data_AF-A0A954LJ88-F1
#
_entry.id   AF-A0A954LJ88-F1
#
_cell.length_a   1.000
_cell.length_b   1.000
_cell.length_c   1.000
_cell.angle_alpha   90.00
_cell.angle_beta   90.00
_cell.angle_gamma   90.00
#
_symmetry.space_group_name_H-M   'P 1'
#
loop_
_entity.id
_entity.type
_entity.pdbx_description
1 polymer ?
#
loop_
_entity_poly.entity_id
_entity_poly.type
_entity_poly.pdbx_seq_one_letter_code
_entity_poly.pdbx_strand_id
1 'polypeptide(L)' 'FSGQLYGQPLTVDLVEQVRGTQVFSDAEALKNQIEKDLSVIRRLANSDSDR' A
#
# COMPACT_ATOMS: atom_id res chain seq x y z
N PHE A 1 -1.06 3.82 12.29
CA PHE A 1 -0.21 4.89 12.84
C PHE A 1 -0.80 6.22 12.39
N SER A 2 -0.93 7.20 13.29
CA SER A 2 -1.40 8.56 12.96
C SER A 2 -0.41 9.55 13.54
N GLY A 3 0.59 9.93 12.76
CA GLY A 3 1.68 10.81 13.20
C GLY A 3 2.47 11.35 12.01
N GLN A 4 3.16 12.47 12.23
CA GLN A 4 4.03 13.08 11.23
C GLN A 4 5.37 12.35 11.18
N LEU A 5 5.87 12.04 9.99
CA LEU A 5 7.12 11.30 9.79
C LEU A 5 8.31 12.20 9.39
N TYR A 6 8.09 13.50 9.16
CA TYR A 6 9.18 14.42 8.78
C TYR A 6 10.30 14.45 9.83
N GLY A 7 11.54 14.28 9.36
CA GLY A 7 12.74 14.27 10.20
C GLY A 7 12.97 12.96 10.96
N GLN A 8 12.08 11.97 10.83
CA GLN A 8 12.25 10.66 11.46
C GLN A 8 12.87 9.66 10.48
N PRO A 9 13.77 8.79 10.94
CA PRO A 9 14.28 7.70 10.13
C PRO A 9 13.17 6.68 9.86
N LEU A 10 13.01 6.27 8.60
CA LEU A 10 12.09 5.23 8.18
C LEU A 10 12.83 4.24 7.28
N THR A 11 12.77 2.96 7.63
CA THR A 11 13.25 1.87 6.77
C THR A 11 12.06 1.30 5.99
N VAL A 12 12.25 1.08 4.69
CA VAL A 12 11.23 0.53 3.80
C VAL A 12 11.79 -0.68 3.08
N ASP A 13 11.14 -1.82 3.27
CA ASP A 13 11.44 -3.05 2.54
C ASP A 13 10.34 -3.30 1.50
N LEU A 14 10.76 -3.50 0.25
CA LEU A 14 9.85 -3.80 -0.85
C LEU A 14 9.65 -5.31 -0.93
N VAL A 15 8.48 -5.77 -0.51
CA VAL A 15 8.13 -7.19 -0.44
C VAL A 15 7.68 -7.73 -1.81
N GLU A 16 6.61 -7.16 -2.36
CA GLU A 16 6.01 -7.63 -3.60
C GLU A 16 5.35 -6.48 -4.38
N GLN A 17 5.32 -6.61 -5.71
CA GLN A 17 4.63 -5.67 -6.57
C GLN A 17 3.14 -5.98 -6.66
N VAL A 18 2.30 -5.10 -6.11
CA VAL A 18 0.84 -5.25 -6.14
C VAL A 18 0.24 -4.87 -7.50
N ARG A 19 0.76 -3.81 -8.14
CA ARG A 19 0.23 -3.27 -9.41
C ARG A 19 1.25 -2.33 -10.09
N GLY A 20 1.14 -2.17 -11.41
CA GLY A 20 1.84 -1.11 -12.16
C GLY A 20 1.13 0.26 -12.06
N THR A 21 1.79 1.32 -12.51
CA THR A 21 1.21 2.69 -12.55
C THR A 21 -0.01 2.75 -13.48
N GLN A 22 -1.04 3.51 -13.09
CA GLN A 22 -2.20 3.77 -13.94
C GLN A 22 -2.72 5.19 -13.72
N VAL A 23 -3.43 5.71 -14.73
CA VAL A 23 -4.15 6.99 -14.65
C VAL A 23 -5.59 6.72 -14.22
N PHE A 24 -6.14 7.59 -13.38
CA PHE A 24 -7.52 7.50 -12.91
C PHE A 24 -8.37 8.60 -13.54
N SER A 25 -9.64 8.30 -13.82
CA SER A 25 -10.59 9.27 -14.38
C SER A 25 -10.87 10.42 -13.42
N ASP A 26 -10.88 10.12 -12.12
CA ASP A 26 -11.24 11.04 -11.05
C ASP A 26 -10.71 10.54 -9.68
N ALA A 27 -10.93 11.34 -8.65
CA ALA A 27 -10.49 11.04 -7.29
C ALA A 27 -11.20 9.83 -6.67
N GLU A 28 -12.47 9.57 -7.02
CA GLU A 28 -13.22 8.43 -6.49
C GLU A 28 -12.71 7.12 -7.09
N ALA A 29 -12.36 7.11 -8.38
CA ALA A 29 -11.72 5.97 -9.03
C ALA A 29 -10.36 5.63 -8.37
N LEU A 30 -9.56 6.65 -8.04
CA LEU A 30 -8.31 6.46 -7.29
C LEU A 30 -8.58 5.88 -5.89
N LYS A 31 -9.52 6.45 -5.15
CA LYS A 31 -9.88 5.99 -3.80
C LYS A 31 -10.33 4.53 -3.81
N ASN A 32 -11.22 4.16 -4.72
CA ASN A 32 -11.69 2.79 -4.90
C ASN A 32 -10.54 1.82 -5.23
N GLN A 33 -9.55 2.27 -6.02
CA GLN A 33 -8.38 1.45 -6.30
C GLN A 33 -7.49 1.28 -5.07
N ILE A 34 -7.27 2.33 -4.26
CA ILE A 34 -6.50 2.24 -3.02
C ILE A 34 -7.13 1.20 -2.08
N GLU A 35 -8.46 1.19 -1.94
CA GLU A 35 -9.16 0.20 -1.12
C GLU A 35 -8.95 -1.25 -1.62
N LYS A 36 -8.98 -1.45 -2.95
CA LYS A 36 -8.66 -2.74 -3.56
C LYS A 36 -7.21 -3.15 -3.31
N ASP A 37 -6.27 -2.24 -3.53
CA ASP A 37 -4.84 -2.47 -3.32
C ASP A 37 -4.57 -2.85 -1.84
N LEU A 38 -5.21 -2.16 -0.88
CA LEU A 38 -5.13 -2.50 0.55
C LEU A 38 -5.64 -3.92 0.87
N SER A 39 -6.69 -4.39 0.20
CA SER A 39 -7.20 -5.75 0.40
C SER A 39 -6.19 -6.82 -0.04
N VAL A 40 -5.38 -6.53 -1.07
CA VAL A 40 -4.32 -7.42 -1.56
C VAL A 40 -3.13 -7.35 -0.61
N ILE A 41 -2.69 -6.14 -0.26
CA ILE A 41 -1.56 -5.91 0.66
C ILE A 41 -1.78 -6.62 2.00
N ARG A 42 -2.99 -6.54 2.57
CA ARG A 42 -3.30 -7.23 3.84
C ARG A 42 -3.17 -8.75 3.74
N ARG A 43 -3.54 -9.34 2.59
CA ARG A 43 -3.36 -10.78 2.36
C ARG A 43 -1.89 -11.15 2.24
N LEU A 44 -1.11 -10.38 1.49
CA LEU A 44 0.33 -10.60 1.32
C LEU A 44 1.09 -10.45 2.65
N ALA A 45 0.81 -9.38 3.40
CA ALA A 45 1.44 -9.13 4.69
C ALA A 45 1.18 -10.23 5.72
N ASN A 46 -0.03 -10.81 5.73
CA ASN A 46 -0.34 -11.95 6.60
C ASN A 46 0.32 -13.25 6.14
N SER A 47 0.61 -13.40 4.84
CA SER A 47 1.25 -14.61 4.29
C SER A 47 2.75 -14.65 4.60
N ASP A 48 3.39 -13.48 4.65
CA ASP A 48 4.81 -13.37 5.02
C ASP A 48 5.03 -13.45 6.54
N SER A 49 4.03 -13.13 7.35
CA SER A 49 4.16 -13.21 8.81
C SER A 49 4.22 -14.66 9.34
N ASP A 50 3.87 -15.65 8.51
CA ASP A 50 3.94 -17.09 8.78
C ASP A 50 5.24 -17.75 8.25
N ARG A 51 6.14 -16.98 7.62
CA ARG A 51 7.46 -17.44 7.13
C ARG A 51 8.58 -17.02 8.06
#